data_AF-A0A919YDW9-F1
#
_entry.id   AF-A0A919YDW9-F1
#
_cell.length_a   1.000
_cell.length_b   1.000
_cell.length_c   1.000
_cell.angle_alpha   90.00
_cell.angle_beta   90.00
_cell.angle_gamma   90.00
#
_symmetry.space_group_name_H-M   'P 1'
#
loop_
_entity.id
_entity.type
_entity.pdbx_description
1 polymer ?
#
loop_
_entity_poly.entity_id
_entity_poly.type
_entity_poly.pdbx_seq_one_letter_code
_entity_poly.pdbx_strand_id
1 'polypeptide(L)'
;MNTLPIGHITFDSSSSELNETFEWAKKQALLYAHADDPVGPWYEAALPGRDAFCMRDVAHQSTGAHLLGLREHNKNMLYQFARHISADRDWCSYWEITKDGVPAPVDYENDGDFWYNLPANFDLVDCCLRQFQWTGDKDYIEKPEMLYFYDRSVTDYVRCWDKDGDGLPEHYVHYGRRGIASYVEDGLHPLVGGDLVAALYAGYRAYSQIQTLRGHQDLSHKYTQKAAHIREKYNQEWWNEKAGRFNGAIMQDGSPYTAYYASAHYLPLYFSLVKKGVRMNSALLDVVKHGGNNVEERSYLAEIYYNYGLHEIAYSMLLDLSSPHTSRRSYPEVSYSVISSIITGMMGMAPNAADRVLVTLPRINPLEWATAMNVPLWENEIHLTHRNNQESILVNASGSGFVWEARFPGEWGALSVDGTECQAEVQHVYGSGTVSSIRLCVEPGQKIVVGVV
;
A
#
# COMPACT_ATOMS: atom_id res chain seq x y z
N MET A 1 27.40 5.83 -1.69
CA MET A 1 25.97 6.15 -1.77
C MET A 1 25.64 6.96 -0.54
N ASN A 2 25.12 8.17 -0.68
CA ASN A 2 24.64 8.93 0.48
C ASN A 2 23.43 8.15 1.03
N THR A 3 23.60 7.51 2.18
CA THR A 3 22.46 7.00 2.95
C THR A 3 21.75 8.23 3.51
N LEU A 4 20.51 8.46 3.09
CA LEU A 4 19.67 9.49 3.71
C LEU A 4 19.59 9.20 5.22
N PRO A 5 19.68 10.24 6.07
CA PRO A 5 19.62 10.05 7.51
C PRO A 5 18.27 9.44 7.93
N ILE A 6 18.32 8.41 8.77
CA ILE A 6 17.14 7.74 9.33
C ILE A 6 16.38 8.73 10.23
N GLY A 7 15.06 8.80 10.07
CA GLY A 7 14.16 9.58 10.92
C GLY A 7 14.22 11.10 10.72
N HIS A 8 14.76 11.58 9.59
CA HIS A 8 14.95 13.01 9.33
C HIS A 8 13.65 13.75 8.94
N ILE A 9 12.65 13.01 8.44
CA ILE A 9 11.33 13.56 8.11
C ILE A 9 10.68 14.21 9.34
N THR A 10 10.12 15.40 9.15
CA THR A 10 9.33 16.09 10.17
C THR A 10 7.98 16.49 9.60
N PHE A 11 6.98 16.56 10.47
CA PHE A 11 5.64 17.01 10.11
C PHE A 11 5.16 18.05 11.12
N ASP A 12 4.50 19.08 10.62
CA ASP A 12 3.86 20.11 11.43
C ASP A 12 2.54 20.54 10.78
N SER A 13 1.58 20.96 11.57
CA SER A 13 0.23 21.32 11.12
C SER A 13 -0.47 22.28 12.07
N SER A 14 -1.63 22.77 11.65
CA SER A 14 -2.53 23.56 12.49
C SER A 14 -3.14 22.77 13.67
N SER A 15 -2.88 21.46 13.78
CA SER A 15 -3.35 20.60 14.88
C SER A 15 -2.17 20.07 15.71
N SER A 16 -2.06 20.53 16.97
CA SER A 16 -1.03 20.03 17.88
C SER A 16 -1.17 18.53 18.15
N GLU A 17 -2.40 18.01 18.20
CA GLU A 17 -2.68 16.59 18.44
C GLU A 17 -2.18 15.71 17.28
N LEU A 18 -2.32 16.18 16.03
CA LEU A 18 -1.77 15.48 14.88
C LEU A 18 -0.23 15.54 14.87
N ASN A 19 0.36 16.66 15.29
CA ASN A 19 1.81 16.80 15.36
C ASN A 19 2.39 15.82 16.41
N GLU A 20 1.75 15.70 17.58
CA GLU A 20 2.09 14.71 18.60
C GLU A 20 1.90 13.27 18.09
N THR A 21 0.85 13.03 17.32
CA THR A 21 0.58 11.76 16.65
C THR A 21 1.74 11.35 15.72
N PHE A 22 2.20 12.26 14.87
CA PHE A 22 3.33 12.00 13.96
C PHE A 22 4.63 11.71 14.73
N GLU A 23 4.94 12.52 15.75
CA GLU A 23 6.15 12.32 16.55
C GLU A 23 6.14 11.01 17.35
N TRP A 24 4.97 10.62 17.89
CA TRP A 24 4.80 9.31 18.51
C TRP A 24 5.02 8.19 17.49
N ALA A 25 4.38 8.26 16.32
CA ALA A 25 4.47 7.23 15.29
C ALA A 25 5.92 7.06 14.80
N LYS A 26 6.61 8.17 14.52
CA LYS A 26 8.04 8.18 14.14
C LYS A 26 8.90 7.51 15.20
N LYS A 27 8.75 7.90 16.47
CA LYS A 27 9.52 7.30 17.57
C LYS A 27 9.21 5.81 17.72
N GLN A 28 7.94 5.42 17.67
CA GLN A 28 7.50 4.04 17.85
C GLN A 28 8.04 3.14 16.72
N ALA A 29 7.91 3.57 15.47
CA ALA A 29 8.38 2.83 14.30
C ALA A 29 9.90 2.58 14.37
N LEU A 30 10.68 3.62 14.68
CA LEU A 30 12.14 3.52 14.74
C LEU A 30 12.65 2.63 15.89
N LEU A 31 11.86 2.36 16.92
CA LEU A 31 12.23 1.39 17.97
C LEU A 31 12.29 -0.05 17.44
N TYR A 32 11.56 -0.33 16.37
CA TYR A 32 11.50 -1.65 15.74
C TYR A 32 12.56 -1.88 14.68
N ALA A 33 13.38 -0.88 14.34
CA ALA A 33 14.37 -0.99 13.28
C ALA A 33 15.72 -1.49 13.82
N HIS A 34 16.30 -2.47 13.12
CA HIS A 34 17.51 -3.17 13.47
C HIS A 34 18.45 -3.29 12.25
N ALA A 35 19.75 -3.16 12.47
CA ALA A 35 20.75 -3.17 11.39
C ALA A 35 21.79 -4.30 11.49
N ASP A 36 22.01 -4.86 12.69
CA ASP A 36 23.19 -5.67 13.01
C ASP A 36 22.90 -7.18 13.11
N ASP A 37 21.64 -7.60 12.93
CA ASP A 37 21.26 -9.01 13.03
C ASP A 37 21.66 -9.82 11.78
N PRO A 38 21.78 -11.16 11.87
CA PRO A 38 22.24 -12.01 10.76
C PRO A 38 21.42 -11.90 9.46
N VAL A 39 20.13 -11.59 9.55
CA VAL A 39 19.25 -11.41 8.38
C VAL A 39 19.59 -10.15 7.56
N GLY A 40 20.46 -9.26 8.08
CA GLY A 40 20.71 -7.92 7.56
C GLY A 40 19.71 -6.90 8.11
N PRO A 41 19.69 -5.66 7.59
CA PRO A 41 18.78 -4.61 8.07
C PRO A 41 17.31 -5.03 7.98
N TRP A 42 16.56 -4.91 9.06
CA TRP A 42 15.16 -5.32 9.14
C TRP A 42 14.42 -4.54 10.21
N TYR A 43 13.09 -4.57 10.19
CA TYR A 43 12.29 -4.06 11.31
C TYR A 43 11.22 -5.08 11.72
N GLU A 44 10.82 -5.07 13.00
CA GLU A 44 9.71 -5.92 13.46
C GLU A 44 8.46 -5.63 12.64
N ALA A 45 7.98 -6.66 11.94
CA ALA A 45 6.78 -6.63 11.13
C ALA A 45 6.03 -7.93 11.31
N ALA A 46 5.78 -8.29 12.56
CA ALA A 46 5.05 -9.46 12.98
C ALA A 46 4.44 -9.18 14.37
N LEU A 47 3.83 -10.20 14.98
CA LEU A 47 3.40 -10.09 16.38
C LEU A 47 4.59 -9.64 17.27
N PRO A 48 4.41 -8.59 18.11
CA PRO A 48 5.49 -8.03 18.91
C PRO A 48 6.24 -9.07 19.74
N GLY A 49 7.58 -8.98 19.73
CA GLY A 49 8.45 -9.87 20.50
C GLY A 49 8.73 -11.24 19.86
N ARG A 50 8.32 -11.44 18.60
CA ARG A 50 8.74 -12.60 17.80
C ARG A 50 10.15 -12.47 17.21
N ASP A 51 10.75 -11.29 17.25
CA ASP A 51 12.03 -10.99 16.58
C ASP A 51 12.00 -11.39 15.10
N ALA A 52 10.91 -11.04 14.41
CA ALA A 52 10.62 -11.53 13.06
C ALA A 52 9.79 -10.54 12.22
N PHE A 53 9.67 -10.85 10.93
CA PHE A 53 8.87 -10.11 9.97
C PHE A 53 8.10 -11.02 9.01
N CYS A 54 6.81 -10.74 8.81
CA CYS A 54 5.92 -11.49 7.93
C CYS A 54 5.58 -10.71 6.65
N MET A 55 5.18 -11.44 5.60
CA MET A 55 4.99 -10.87 4.26
C MET A 55 3.94 -9.75 4.24
N ARG A 56 2.80 -9.95 4.92
CA ARG A 56 1.69 -9.00 4.97
C ARG A 56 2.13 -7.69 5.63
N ASP A 57 2.62 -7.78 6.85
CA ASP A 57 2.99 -6.61 7.64
C ASP A 57 4.14 -5.84 6.93
N VAL A 58 5.11 -6.52 6.32
CA VAL A 58 6.14 -5.86 5.51
C VAL A 58 5.52 -5.13 4.30
N ALA A 59 4.58 -5.75 3.59
CA ALA A 59 3.92 -5.13 2.45
C ALA A 59 3.28 -3.78 2.83
N HIS A 60 2.63 -3.72 3.98
CA HIS A 60 1.85 -2.55 4.41
C HIS A 60 2.63 -1.54 5.27
N GLN A 61 3.75 -1.94 5.88
CA GLN A 61 4.64 -1.02 6.61
C GLN A 61 5.64 -0.30 5.70
N SER A 62 5.99 -0.91 4.57
CA SER A 62 7.11 -0.49 3.72
C SER A 62 7.10 0.98 3.29
N THR A 63 5.95 1.58 3.01
CA THR A 63 5.86 3.01 2.64
C THR A 63 6.23 3.90 3.83
N GLY A 64 5.68 3.62 5.01
CA GLY A 64 6.03 4.35 6.24
C GLY A 64 7.52 4.19 6.58
N ALA A 65 8.05 2.99 6.42
CA ALA A 65 9.47 2.69 6.63
C ALA A 65 10.38 3.46 5.64
N HIS A 66 10.01 3.54 4.36
CA HIS A 66 10.74 4.35 3.37
C HIS A 66 10.78 5.82 3.78
N LEU A 67 9.65 6.39 4.20
CA LEU A 67 9.54 7.79 4.63
C LEU A 67 10.44 8.09 5.84
N LEU A 68 10.73 7.08 6.66
CA LEU A 68 11.67 7.16 7.79
C LEU A 68 13.14 6.92 7.39
N GLY A 69 13.45 6.74 6.11
CA GLY A 69 14.81 6.48 5.62
C GLY A 69 15.23 5.01 5.73
N LEU A 70 14.32 4.08 5.99
CA LEU A 70 14.61 2.64 6.15
C LEU A 70 14.65 1.87 4.82
N ARG A 71 15.06 2.52 3.72
CA ARG A 71 15.06 1.93 2.36
C ARG A 71 15.86 0.62 2.27
N GLU A 72 17.01 0.54 2.95
CA GLU A 72 17.85 -0.67 2.95
C GLU A 72 17.17 -1.82 3.71
N HIS A 73 16.35 -1.50 4.73
CA HIS A 73 15.60 -2.49 5.50
C HIS A 73 14.48 -3.08 4.64
N ASN A 74 13.69 -2.21 3.98
CA ASN A 74 12.68 -2.64 3.01
C ASN A 74 13.29 -3.55 1.94
N LYS A 75 14.39 -3.12 1.32
CA LYS A 75 15.05 -3.86 0.24
C LYS A 75 15.54 -5.22 0.72
N ASN A 76 16.16 -5.29 1.90
CA ASN A 76 16.61 -6.54 2.48
C ASN A 76 15.43 -7.49 2.76
N MET A 77 14.42 -7.05 3.51
CA MET A 77 13.28 -7.89 3.89
C MET A 77 12.49 -8.41 2.66
N LEU A 78 12.24 -7.55 1.67
CA LEU A 78 11.60 -7.95 0.41
C LEU A 78 12.47 -8.95 -0.37
N TYR A 79 13.79 -8.76 -0.39
CA TYR A 79 14.72 -9.68 -1.03
C TYR A 79 14.76 -11.05 -0.33
N GLN A 80 14.67 -11.09 1.00
CA GLN A 80 14.58 -12.32 1.78
C GLN A 80 13.36 -13.14 1.34
N PHE A 81 12.18 -12.53 1.23
CA PHE A 81 11.00 -13.25 0.72
C PHE A 81 11.18 -13.70 -0.74
N ALA A 82 11.69 -12.83 -1.62
CA ALA A 82 11.83 -13.14 -3.03
C ALA A 82 12.77 -14.34 -3.27
N ARG A 83 13.92 -14.39 -2.59
CA ARG A 83 14.91 -15.47 -2.78
C ARG A 83 14.46 -16.82 -2.22
N HIS A 84 13.43 -16.84 -1.36
CA HIS A 84 12.93 -18.04 -0.70
C HIS A 84 11.63 -18.60 -1.30
N ILE A 85 11.22 -18.19 -2.50
CA ILE A 85 10.14 -18.89 -3.21
C ILE A 85 10.61 -20.27 -3.71
N SER A 86 9.81 -21.33 -3.52
CA SER A 86 10.19 -22.70 -3.94
C SER A 86 9.02 -23.52 -4.45
N ALA A 87 9.29 -24.38 -5.44
CA ALA A 87 8.37 -25.39 -5.93
C ALA A 87 7.98 -26.40 -4.83
N ASP A 88 8.89 -26.73 -3.91
CA ASP A 88 8.64 -27.68 -2.81
C ASP A 88 7.59 -27.16 -1.82
N ARG A 89 7.35 -25.85 -1.82
CA ARG A 89 6.30 -25.17 -1.03
C ARG A 89 5.13 -24.71 -1.89
N ASP A 90 4.85 -25.38 -3.02
CA ASP A 90 3.78 -24.99 -3.94
C ASP A 90 3.90 -23.52 -4.39
N TRP A 91 5.15 -23.06 -4.58
CA TRP A 91 5.53 -21.69 -4.95
C TRP A 91 5.19 -20.61 -3.90
N CYS A 92 4.99 -21.00 -2.64
CA CYS A 92 5.05 -20.10 -1.50
C CYS A 92 6.50 -19.74 -1.13
N SER A 93 6.67 -18.56 -0.55
CA SER A 93 7.88 -18.21 0.20
C SER A 93 7.72 -18.59 1.68
N TYR A 94 8.65 -18.16 2.54
CA TYR A 94 8.43 -18.18 3.98
C TYR A 94 7.43 -17.07 4.35
N TRP A 95 6.39 -17.42 5.10
CA TRP A 95 5.41 -16.45 5.60
C TRP A 95 6.06 -15.41 6.51
N GLU A 96 6.90 -15.89 7.44
CA GLU A 96 7.58 -15.10 8.45
C GLU A 96 9.06 -15.52 8.54
N ILE A 97 9.97 -14.55 8.61
CA ILE A 97 11.42 -14.74 8.70
C ILE A 97 11.93 -14.04 9.96
N THR A 98 12.77 -14.74 10.72
CA THR A 98 13.36 -14.25 11.97
C THR A 98 14.57 -13.34 11.73
N LYS A 99 15.02 -12.63 12.78
CA LYS A 99 16.27 -11.86 12.78
C LYS A 99 17.52 -12.67 12.40
N ASP A 100 17.48 -13.99 12.59
CA ASP A 100 18.57 -14.90 12.22
C ASP A 100 18.53 -15.30 10.73
N GLY A 101 17.52 -14.84 9.99
CA GLY A 101 17.37 -15.11 8.55
C GLY A 101 16.85 -16.49 8.22
N VAL A 102 16.18 -17.15 9.17
CA VAL A 102 15.54 -18.46 9.02
C VAL A 102 14.02 -18.33 9.15
N PRO A 103 13.22 -19.25 8.55
CA PRO A 103 11.77 -19.21 8.70
C PRO A 103 11.37 -19.33 10.17
N ALA A 104 10.34 -18.59 10.58
CA ALA A 104 9.88 -18.60 11.95
C ALA A 104 9.28 -19.97 12.32
N PRO A 105 9.74 -20.63 13.41
CA PRO A 105 9.32 -21.99 13.75
C PRO A 105 7.84 -22.09 14.14
N VAL A 106 7.22 -20.97 14.56
CA VAL A 106 5.78 -20.92 14.81
C VAL A 106 4.96 -21.17 13.54
N ASP A 107 5.51 -20.77 12.38
CA ASP A 107 4.86 -20.82 11.07
C ASP A 107 5.48 -21.86 10.12
N TYR A 108 6.57 -22.52 10.50
CA TYR A 108 7.29 -23.42 9.62
C TYR A 108 7.94 -24.57 10.39
N GLU A 109 7.52 -25.81 10.07
CA GLU A 109 8.20 -27.02 10.51
C GLU A 109 9.10 -27.57 9.39
N ASN A 110 8.56 -27.65 8.17
CA ASN A 110 9.28 -28.08 6.96
C ASN A 110 8.47 -27.69 5.70
N ASP A 111 9.00 -27.98 4.50
CA ASP A 111 8.34 -27.63 3.23
C ASP A 111 6.99 -28.35 2.98
N GLY A 112 6.70 -29.41 3.73
CA GLY A 112 5.40 -30.08 3.73
C GLY A 112 4.44 -29.61 4.83
N ASP A 113 4.88 -28.79 5.78
CA ASP A 113 4.08 -28.32 6.91
C ASP A 113 4.49 -26.89 7.34
N PHE A 114 3.75 -25.90 6.83
CA PHE A 114 3.99 -24.48 7.05
C PHE A 114 2.69 -23.68 6.96
N TRP A 115 2.65 -22.52 7.61
CA TRP A 115 1.58 -21.52 7.51
C TRP A 115 1.82 -20.57 6.34
N TYR A 116 0.74 -20.14 5.69
CA TYR A 116 0.79 -19.14 4.64
C TYR A 116 -0.58 -18.51 4.42
N ASN A 117 -0.62 -17.25 3.99
CA ASN A 117 -1.85 -16.62 3.53
C ASN A 117 -1.75 -16.41 2.03
N LEU A 118 -2.67 -16.99 1.26
CA LEU A 118 -2.57 -17.02 -0.20
C LEU A 118 -2.47 -15.64 -0.90
N PRO A 119 -2.98 -14.51 -0.34
CA PRO A 119 -2.79 -13.19 -0.95
C PRO A 119 -1.32 -12.73 -1.03
N ALA A 120 -0.44 -13.27 -0.18
CA ALA A 120 0.86 -12.68 0.15
C ALA A 120 1.81 -12.46 -1.03
N ASN A 121 1.87 -13.40 -1.99
CA ASN A 121 2.75 -13.26 -3.15
C ASN A 121 2.39 -12.02 -3.96
N PHE A 122 1.11 -11.83 -4.22
CA PHE A 122 0.63 -10.76 -5.10
C PHE A 122 0.78 -9.39 -4.46
N ASP A 123 0.54 -9.34 -3.14
CA ASP A 123 0.75 -8.14 -2.32
C ASP A 123 2.23 -7.72 -2.30
N LEU A 124 3.15 -8.67 -2.16
CA LEU A 124 4.58 -8.38 -2.26
C LEU A 124 5.01 -7.89 -3.65
N VAL A 125 4.42 -8.40 -4.74
CA VAL A 125 4.70 -7.90 -6.10
C VAL A 125 4.27 -6.43 -6.22
N ASP A 126 3.07 -6.09 -5.71
CA ASP A 126 2.60 -4.70 -5.65
C ASP A 126 3.50 -3.83 -4.76
N CYS A 127 3.88 -4.33 -3.58
CA CYS A 127 4.81 -3.67 -2.66
C CYS A 127 6.14 -3.34 -3.32
N CYS A 128 6.76 -4.28 -4.05
CA CYS A 128 8.03 -4.03 -4.71
C CYS A 128 7.91 -2.94 -5.79
N LEU A 129 6.82 -2.92 -6.55
CA LEU A 129 6.56 -1.81 -7.48
C LEU A 129 6.38 -0.49 -6.73
N ARG A 130 5.62 -0.46 -5.63
CA ARG A 130 5.45 0.75 -4.80
C ARG A 130 6.80 1.26 -4.25
N GLN A 131 7.67 0.37 -3.81
CA GLN A 131 9.02 0.73 -3.35
C GLN A 131 9.87 1.28 -4.49
N PHE A 132 9.79 0.73 -5.71
CA PHE A 132 10.39 1.34 -6.89
C PHE A 132 9.88 2.76 -7.13
N GLN A 133 8.57 3.01 -7.01
CA GLN A 133 8.01 4.35 -7.24
C GLN A 133 8.57 5.40 -6.27
N TRP A 134 8.82 5.01 -5.01
CA TRP A 134 9.36 5.90 -3.98
C TRP A 134 10.89 6.08 -4.06
N THR A 135 11.61 5.03 -4.42
CA THR A 135 13.09 5.01 -4.36
C THR A 135 13.76 5.27 -5.71
N GLY A 136 13.09 4.92 -6.82
CA GLY A 136 13.71 4.83 -8.14
C GLY A 136 14.75 3.71 -8.23
N ASP A 137 14.87 2.85 -7.21
CA ASP A 137 15.85 1.77 -7.16
C ASP A 137 15.44 0.66 -8.13
N LYS A 138 16.23 0.53 -9.20
CA LYS A 138 15.97 -0.42 -10.28
C LYS A 138 16.07 -1.87 -9.83
N ASP A 139 16.71 -2.19 -8.71
CA ASP A 139 16.77 -3.57 -8.23
C ASP A 139 15.37 -4.17 -8.02
N TYR A 140 14.38 -3.37 -7.63
CA TYR A 140 12.99 -3.84 -7.51
C TYR A 140 12.39 -4.31 -8.84
N ILE A 141 12.90 -3.86 -9.99
CA ILE A 141 12.37 -4.19 -11.32
C ILE A 141 13.37 -4.89 -12.24
N GLU A 142 14.64 -5.01 -11.84
CA GLU A 142 15.71 -5.60 -12.67
C GLU A 142 16.47 -6.74 -11.95
N LYS A 143 16.41 -6.82 -10.60
CA LYS A 143 17.19 -7.83 -9.85
C LYS A 143 16.66 -9.25 -10.14
N PRO A 144 17.53 -10.22 -10.50
CA PRO A 144 17.09 -11.54 -10.93
C PRO A 144 16.20 -12.30 -9.95
N GLU A 145 16.51 -12.27 -8.64
CA GLU A 145 15.74 -12.98 -7.62
C GLU A 145 14.35 -12.37 -7.42
N MET A 146 14.25 -11.05 -7.50
CA MET A 146 12.97 -10.33 -7.48
C MET A 146 12.13 -10.70 -8.70
N LEU A 147 12.72 -10.65 -9.90
CA LEU A 147 12.04 -11.01 -11.14
C LEU A 147 11.58 -12.47 -11.15
N TYR A 148 12.42 -13.38 -10.65
CA TYR A 148 12.08 -14.78 -10.50
C TYR A 148 10.87 -14.96 -9.58
N PHE A 149 10.87 -14.30 -8.41
CA PHE A 149 9.73 -14.28 -7.51
C PHE A 149 8.45 -13.78 -8.18
N TYR A 150 8.51 -12.68 -8.94
CA TYR A 150 7.35 -12.14 -9.62
C TYR A 150 6.81 -13.11 -10.67
N ASP A 151 7.69 -13.64 -11.53
CA ASP A 151 7.33 -14.57 -12.59
C ASP A 151 6.64 -15.81 -12.01
N ARG A 152 7.24 -16.44 -10.99
CA ARG A 152 6.66 -17.62 -10.32
C ARG A 152 5.32 -17.29 -9.66
N SER A 153 5.21 -16.14 -8.99
CA SER A 153 3.99 -15.70 -8.30
C SER A 153 2.80 -15.55 -9.24
N VAL A 154 2.99 -15.02 -10.45
CA VAL A 154 1.90 -14.76 -11.40
C VAL A 154 1.70 -15.88 -12.44
N THR A 155 2.47 -16.97 -12.34
CA THR A 155 2.39 -18.14 -13.23
C THR A 155 2.20 -19.43 -12.44
N ASP A 156 3.26 -19.99 -11.88
CA ASP A 156 3.25 -21.32 -11.27
C ASP A 156 2.51 -21.36 -9.95
N TYR A 157 2.60 -20.31 -9.14
CA TYR A 157 1.80 -20.19 -7.92
C TYR A 157 0.31 -20.17 -8.26
N VAL A 158 -0.14 -19.30 -9.18
CA VAL A 158 -1.54 -19.30 -9.64
C VAL A 158 -1.95 -20.69 -10.13
N ARG A 159 -1.17 -21.31 -11.02
CA ARG A 159 -1.45 -22.65 -11.56
C ARG A 159 -1.52 -23.74 -10.48
N CYS A 160 -0.73 -23.61 -9.43
CA CYS A 160 -0.68 -24.57 -8.34
C CYS A 160 -1.93 -24.49 -7.46
N TRP A 161 -2.45 -23.29 -7.23
CA TRP A 161 -3.54 -23.05 -6.28
C TRP A 161 -4.92 -22.87 -6.91
N ASP A 162 -5.00 -22.51 -8.19
CA ASP A 162 -6.24 -22.46 -8.99
C ASP A 162 -6.57 -23.87 -9.52
N LYS A 163 -7.37 -24.65 -8.79
CA LYS A 163 -7.62 -26.07 -9.11
C LYS A 163 -8.72 -26.25 -10.14
N ASP A 164 -9.70 -25.37 -10.17
CA ASP A 164 -10.82 -25.43 -11.11
C ASP A 164 -10.54 -24.70 -12.44
N GLY A 165 -9.46 -23.89 -12.49
CA GLY A 165 -9.01 -23.18 -13.68
C GLY A 165 -9.79 -21.89 -13.95
N ASP A 166 -10.50 -21.37 -12.95
CA ASP A 166 -11.33 -20.17 -13.06
C ASP A 166 -10.53 -18.85 -12.93
N GLY A 167 -9.23 -18.97 -12.67
CA GLY A 167 -8.29 -17.86 -12.51
C GLY A 167 -8.08 -17.38 -11.08
N LEU A 168 -8.76 -17.96 -10.09
CA LEU A 168 -8.64 -17.61 -8.67
C LEU A 168 -7.93 -18.74 -7.90
N PRO A 169 -6.86 -18.43 -7.13
CA PRO A 169 -6.29 -19.39 -6.20
C PRO A 169 -7.29 -19.81 -5.11
N GLU A 170 -7.25 -21.08 -4.71
CA GLU A 170 -8.21 -21.68 -3.78
C GLU A 170 -7.51 -22.35 -2.61
N HIS A 171 -8.07 -22.22 -1.40
CA HIS A 171 -7.68 -23.02 -0.25
C HIS A 171 -8.69 -24.13 0.00
N TYR A 172 -8.20 -25.37 0.11
CA TYR A 172 -9.00 -26.50 0.56
C TYR A 172 -8.56 -26.94 1.96
N VAL A 173 -9.53 -27.17 2.85
CA VAL A 173 -9.28 -27.51 4.26
C VAL A 173 -8.36 -28.72 4.49
N HIS A 174 -8.30 -29.65 3.53
CA HIS A 174 -7.42 -30.82 3.62
C HIS A 174 -5.94 -30.50 3.42
N TYR A 175 -5.59 -29.28 3.01
CA TYR A 175 -4.21 -28.76 3.04
C TYR A 175 -3.76 -28.41 4.47
N GLY A 176 -4.66 -28.48 5.46
CA GLY A 176 -4.35 -28.22 6.86
C GLY A 176 -3.90 -26.77 7.04
N ARG A 177 -2.76 -26.57 7.71
CA ARG A 177 -2.21 -25.23 7.92
C ARG A 177 -1.49 -24.66 6.69
N ARG A 178 -1.38 -25.41 5.59
CA ARG A 178 -0.77 -24.95 4.34
C ARG A 178 -1.73 -24.04 3.58
N GLY A 179 -1.57 -22.74 3.79
CA GLY A 179 -2.38 -21.75 3.11
C GLY A 179 -3.71 -21.52 3.80
N ILE A 180 -4.16 -20.27 3.90
CA ILE A 180 -5.58 -19.90 3.97
C ILE A 180 -5.87 -18.88 2.85
N ALA A 181 -7.07 -18.90 2.27
CA ALA A 181 -7.41 -18.07 1.12
C ALA A 181 -7.76 -16.61 1.48
N SER A 182 -7.23 -16.09 2.59
CA SER A 182 -7.52 -14.75 3.09
C SER A 182 -6.44 -14.32 4.09
N TYR A 183 -6.35 -13.02 4.40
CA TYR A 183 -5.64 -12.53 5.57
C TYR A 183 -6.49 -12.57 6.85
N VAL A 184 -7.79 -12.89 6.76
CA VAL A 184 -8.63 -13.08 7.94
C VAL A 184 -8.36 -14.45 8.56
N GLU A 185 -7.73 -14.45 9.73
CA GLU A 185 -7.29 -15.64 10.47
C GLU A 185 -8.28 -16.04 11.59
N ASP A 186 -9.58 -16.09 11.28
CA ASP A 186 -10.64 -16.32 12.28
C ASP A 186 -11.20 -17.76 12.34
N GLY A 187 -10.68 -18.63 11.47
CA GLY A 187 -11.11 -20.04 11.38
C GLY A 187 -12.30 -20.30 10.47
N LEU A 188 -12.76 -19.32 9.66
CA LEU A 188 -13.82 -19.56 8.68
C LEU A 188 -13.40 -20.52 7.54
N HIS A 189 -12.12 -20.51 7.18
CA HIS A 189 -11.52 -21.31 6.10
C HIS A 189 -12.30 -21.26 4.76
N PRO A 190 -12.52 -20.06 4.18
CA PRO A 190 -13.16 -19.95 2.88
C PRO A 190 -12.34 -20.61 1.77
N LEU A 191 -13.00 -20.95 0.67
CA LEU A 191 -12.34 -21.38 -0.56
C LEU A 191 -11.55 -20.22 -1.18
N VAL A 192 -12.18 -19.05 -1.25
CA VAL A 192 -11.59 -17.80 -1.77
C VAL A 192 -12.09 -16.60 -0.94
N GLY A 193 -11.19 -15.81 -0.37
CA GLY A 193 -11.50 -14.53 0.29
C GLY A 193 -11.47 -13.35 -0.69
N GLY A 194 -12.27 -12.31 -0.45
CA GLY A 194 -12.29 -11.11 -1.28
C GLY A 194 -10.95 -10.35 -1.30
N ASP A 195 -10.14 -10.49 -0.26
CA ASP A 195 -8.79 -9.93 -0.18
C ASP A 195 -7.78 -10.68 -1.03
N LEU A 196 -7.91 -12.00 -1.18
CA LEU A 196 -7.15 -12.77 -2.15
C LEU A 196 -7.43 -12.30 -3.58
N VAL A 197 -8.69 -12.06 -3.93
CA VAL A 197 -9.05 -11.51 -5.25
C VAL A 197 -8.47 -10.11 -5.44
N ALA A 198 -8.50 -9.27 -4.40
CA ALA A 198 -7.95 -7.92 -4.43
C ALA A 198 -6.42 -7.90 -4.59
N ALA A 199 -5.70 -8.73 -3.82
CA ALA A 199 -4.26 -8.86 -3.93
C ALA A 199 -3.86 -9.42 -5.30
N LEU A 200 -4.54 -10.46 -5.81
CA LEU A 200 -4.30 -11.01 -7.15
C LEU A 200 -4.42 -9.93 -8.24
N TYR A 201 -5.48 -9.11 -8.18
CA TYR A 201 -5.65 -7.97 -9.08
C TYR A 201 -4.48 -6.99 -9.00
N ALA A 202 -4.07 -6.61 -7.79
CA ALA A 202 -2.93 -5.73 -7.56
C ALA A 202 -1.63 -6.31 -8.11
N GLY A 203 -1.34 -7.58 -7.82
CA GLY A 203 -0.16 -8.29 -8.31
C GLY A 203 -0.10 -8.38 -9.84
N TYR A 204 -1.23 -8.64 -10.51
CA TYR A 204 -1.28 -8.61 -11.98
C TYR A 204 -1.06 -7.21 -12.55
N ARG A 205 -1.62 -6.17 -11.93
CA ARG A 205 -1.35 -4.78 -12.35
C ARG A 205 0.10 -4.41 -12.15
N ALA A 206 0.67 -4.75 -11.00
CA ALA A 206 2.05 -4.45 -10.67
C ALA A 206 3.01 -5.18 -11.60
N TYR A 207 2.80 -6.47 -11.83
CA TYR A 207 3.59 -7.25 -12.78
C TYR A 207 3.51 -6.66 -14.19
N SER A 208 2.31 -6.31 -14.67
CA SER A 208 2.14 -5.63 -15.96
C SER A 208 2.98 -4.37 -16.07
N GLN A 209 2.92 -3.49 -15.07
CA GLN A 209 3.71 -2.26 -15.03
C GLN A 209 5.22 -2.54 -15.01
N ILE A 210 5.67 -3.52 -14.22
CA ILE A 210 7.08 -3.95 -14.21
C ILE A 210 7.51 -4.40 -15.61
N GLN A 211 6.70 -5.19 -16.31
CA GLN A 211 7.02 -5.62 -17.66
C GLN A 211 7.02 -4.45 -18.67
N THR A 212 6.14 -3.46 -18.52
CA THR A 212 6.19 -2.21 -19.32
C THR A 212 7.53 -1.48 -19.11
N LEU A 213 7.96 -1.31 -17.86
CA LEU A 213 9.22 -0.64 -17.51
C LEU A 213 10.44 -1.36 -18.06
N ARG A 214 10.35 -2.69 -18.23
CA ARG A 214 11.38 -3.53 -18.82
C ARG A 214 11.28 -3.66 -20.34
N GLY A 215 10.32 -2.99 -20.98
CA GLY A 215 10.11 -3.03 -22.43
C GLY A 215 9.41 -4.29 -22.96
N HIS A 216 8.85 -5.13 -22.09
CA HIS A 216 8.16 -6.37 -22.46
C HIS A 216 6.65 -6.12 -22.69
N GLN A 217 6.33 -5.44 -23.80
CA GLN A 217 4.97 -4.99 -24.11
C GLN A 217 3.94 -6.14 -24.20
N ASP A 218 4.30 -7.28 -24.79
CA ASP A 218 3.37 -8.42 -24.91
C ASP A 218 2.99 -9.01 -23.55
N LEU A 219 3.97 -9.14 -22.64
CA LEU A 219 3.72 -9.61 -21.27
C LEU A 219 2.90 -8.59 -20.48
N SER A 220 3.24 -7.31 -20.61
CA SER A 220 2.47 -6.21 -20.02
C SER A 220 1.00 -6.26 -20.46
N HIS A 221 0.75 -6.36 -21.77
CA HIS A 221 -0.61 -6.45 -22.30
C HIS A 221 -1.38 -7.66 -21.76
N LYS A 222 -0.75 -8.84 -21.74
CA LYS A 222 -1.33 -10.08 -21.20
C LYS A 222 -1.77 -9.91 -19.73
N TYR A 223 -0.93 -9.33 -18.88
CA TYR A 223 -1.24 -9.19 -17.46
C TYR A 223 -2.18 -8.02 -17.16
N THR A 224 -2.19 -6.98 -18.00
CA THR A 224 -3.24 -5.96 -18.01
C THR A 224 -4.61 -6.59 -18.27
N GLN A 225 -4.72 -7.48 -19.27
CA GLN A 225 -5.97 -8.20 -19.56
C GLN A 225 -6.39 -9.11 -18.41
N LYS A 226 -5.45 -9.85 -17.80
CA LYS A 226 -5.74 -10.67 -16.61
C LYS A 226 -6.27 -9.83 -15.44
N ALA A 227 -5.62 -8.71 -15.12
CA ALA A 227 -6.10 -7.81 -14.08
C ALA A 227 -7.50 -7.26 -14.39
N ALA A 228 -7.75 -6.85 -15.64
CA ALA A 228 -9.08 -6.41 -16.07
C ALA A 228 -10.14 -7.53 -15.91
N HIS A 229 -9.80 -8.76 -16.25
CA HIS A 229 -10.69 -9.91 -16.06
C HIS A 229 -11.06 -10.15 -14.58
N ILE A 230 -10.07 -10.16 -13.68
CA ILE A 230 -10.32 -10.27 -12.23
C ILE A 230 -11.21 -9.13 -11.73
N ARG A 231 -10.97 -7.91 -12.21
CA ARG A 231 -11.80 -6.74 -11.89
C ARG A 231 -13.24 -6.91 -12.35
N GLU A 232 -13.47 -7.41 -13.57
CA GLU A 232 -14.83 -7.69 -14.04
C GLU A 232 -15.50 -8.77 -13.22
N LYS A 233 -14.83 -9.91 -13.02
CA LYS A 233 -15.35 -11.04 -12.24
C LYS A 233 -15.80 -10.61 -10.85
N TYR A 234 -14.96 -9.90 -10.10
CA TYR A 234 -15.33 -9.37 -8.78
C TYR A 234 -16.54 -8.42 -8.85
N ASN A 235 -16.52 -7.45 -9.78
CA ASN A 235 -17.59 -6.46 -9.84
C ASN A 235 -18.93 -7.00 -10.32
N GLN A 236 -18.95 -8.15 -11.02
CA GLN A 236 -20.15 -8.77 -11.57
C GLN A 236 -20.68 -9.91 -10.70
N GLU A 237 -19.81 -10.81 -10.24
CA GLU A 237 -20.19 -12.08 -9.61
C GLU A 237 -20.17 -12.01 -8.08
N TRP A 238 -19.35 -11.13 -7.50
CA TRP A 238 -19.24 -11.03 -6.03
C TRP A 238 -20.26 -10.05 -5.43
N TRP A 239 -20.97 -9.27 -6.25
CA TRP A 239 -21.97 -8.34 -5.76
C TRP A 239 -23.27 -9.07 -5.37
N ASN A 240 -23.72 -8.87 -4.14
CA ASN A 240 -24.98 -9.40 -3.65
C ASN A 240 -26.04 -8.29 -3.63
N GLU A 241 -26.94 -8.30 -4.61
CA GLU A 241 -28.01 -7.29 -4.74
C GLU A 241 -28.95 -7.25 -3.53
N LYS A 242 -29.25 -8.40 -2.93
CA LYS A 242 -30.16 -8.48 -1.77
C LYS A 242 -29.54 -7.87 -0.52
N ALA A 243 -28.24 -8.09 -0.31
CA ALA A 243 -27.51 -7.56 0.82
C ALA A 243 -27.00 -6.13 0.57
N GLY A 244 -26.98 -5.65 -0.68
CA GLY A 244 -26.46 -4.34 -1.05
C GLY A 244 -24.96 -4.18 -0.80
N ARG A 245 -24.19 -5.28 -0.88
CA ARG A 245 -22.75 -5.34 -0.63
C ARG A 245 -22.08 -6.44 -1.44
N PHE A 246 -20.75 -6.43 -1.49
CA PHE A 246 -19.97 -7.57 -1.99
C PHE A 246 -19.97 -8.72 -0.98
N ASN A 247 -19.94 -9.96 -1.46
CA ASN A 247 -19.69 -11.14 -0.63
C ASN A 247 -18.26 -11.04 -0.09
N GLY A 248 -18.06 -11.40 1.17
CA GLY A 248 -16.72 -11.41 1.78
C GLY A 248 -15.87 -12.58 1.31
N ALA A 249 -16.51 -13.71 0.99
CA ALA A 249 -15.81 -14.89 0.54
C ALA A 249 -16.72 -15.81 -0.28
N ILE A 250 -16.11 -16.80 -0.91
CA ILE A 250 -16.74 -18.01 -1.41
C ILE A 250 -16.34 -19.16 -0.49
N MET A 251 -17.33 -19.91 -0.02
CA MET A 251 -17.16 -21.02 0.93
C MET A 251 -16.73 -22.30 0.21
N GLN A 252 -16.30 -23.30 0.98
CA GLN A 252 -15.84 -24.61 0.47
C GLN A 252 -16.87 -25.34 -0.40
N ASP A 253 -18.17 -25.07 -0.21
CA ASP A 253 -19.27 -25.65 -1.01
C ASP A 253 -19.65 -24.78 -2.24
N GLY A 254 -18.88 -23.72 -2.51
CA GLY A 254 -19.13 -22.75 -3.57
C GLY A 254 -20.18 -21.70 -3.23
N SER A 255 -20.80 -21.74 -2.03
CA SER A 255 -21.79 -20.75 -1.63
C SER A 255 -21.15 -19.41 -1.24
N PRO A 256 -21.83 -18.27 -1.48
CA PRO A 256 -21.30 -16.97 -1.09
C PRO A 256 -21.43 -16.72 0.42
N TYR A 257 -20.36 -16.25 1.05
CA TYR A 257 -20.38 -15.70 2.40
C TYR A 257 -20.72 -14.21 2.37
N THR A 258 -21.94 -13.86 2.78
CA THR A 258 -22.49 -12.51 2.57
C THR A 258 -22.25 -11.54 3.74
N ALA A 259 -21.77 -12.03 4.88
CA ALA A 259 -21.50 -11.17 6.04
C ALA A 259 -20.25 -10.32 5.80
N TYR A 260 -20.14 -9.21 6.56
CA TYR A 260 -18.92 -8.40 6.52
C TYR A 260 -17.75 -9.22 7.06
N TYR A 261 -16.64 -9.21 6.34
CA TYR A 261 -15.49 -10.10 6.55
C TYR A 261 -14.17 -9.33 6.45
N ALA A 262 -14.10 -8.22 7.18
CA ALA A 262 -12.86 -7.48 7.44
C ALA A 262 -12.01 -7.19 6.20
N SER A 263 -10.77 -7.71 6.12
CA SER A 263 -9.83 -7.46 5.02
C SER A 263 -10.41 -7.82 3.67
N ALA A 264 -11.27 -8.84 3.63
CA ALA A 264 -11.94 -9.23 2.41
C ALA A 264 -12.93 -8.18 1.88
N HIS A 265 -13.35 -7.21 2.70
CA HIS A 265 -14.18 -6.08 2.27
C HIS A 265 -13.40 -4.79 2.09
N TYR A 266 -12.37 -4.51 2.92
CA TYR A 266 -11.61 -3.26 2.80
C TYR A 266 -10.42 -3.33 1.82
N LEU A 267 -9.77 -4.49 1.63
CA LEU A 267 -8.67 -4.60 0.66
C LEU A 267 -9.11 -4.47 -0.81
N PRO A 268 -10.32 -4.88 -1.23
CA PRO A 268 -10.85 -4.51 -2.54
C PRO A 268 -10.90 -2.99 -2.81
N LEU A 269 -11.10 -2.16 -1.76
CA LEU A 269 -11.00 -0.71 -1.87
C LEU A 269 -9.53 -0.26 -1.82
N TYR A 270 -8.72 -0.80 -0.91
CA TYR A 270 -7.29 -0.50 -0.80
C TYR A 270 -6.56 -0.68 -2.15
N PHE A 271 -6.75 -1.83 -2.79
CA PHE A 271 -6.14 -2.15 -4.08
C PHE A 271 -6.89 -1.56 -5.29
N SER A 272 -7.95 -0.77 -5.07
CA SER A 272 -8.76 -0.14 -6.14
C SER A 272 -9.40 -1.15 -7.12
N LEU A 273 -9.79 -2.32 -6.61
CA LEU A 273 -10.47 -3.37 -7.37
C LEU A 273 -11.91 -2.96 -7.72
N VAL A 274 -12.64 -2.35 -6.78
CA VAL A 274 -14.05 -1.98 -6.99
C VAL A 274 -14.17 -0.93 -8.11
N LYS A 275 -15.12 -1.07 -9.02
CA LYS A 275 -15.37 -0.07 -10.07
C LYS A 275 -16.09 1.14 -9.51
N LYS A 276 -15.73 2.32 -10.01
CA LYS A 276 -16.41 3.56 -9.66
C LYS A 276 -17.91 3.46 -9.97
N GLY A 277 -18.75 3.79 -9.01
CA GLY A 277 -20.21 3.76 -9.14
C GLY A 277 -20.90 3.54 -7.80
N VAL A 278 -22.20 3.26 -7.85
CA VAL A 278 -23.03 3.06 -6.64
C VAL A 278 -22.52 1.93 -5.74
N ARG A 279 -22.00 0.83 -6.32
CA ARG A 279 -21.45 -0.30 -5.57
C ARG A 279 -20.19 0.05 -4.79
N MET A 280 -19.37 0.96 -5.31
CA MET A 280 -18.19 1.49 -4.59
C MET A 280 -18.60 2.32 -3.39
N ASN A 281 -19.62 3.18 -3.54
CA ASN A 281 -20.14 3.96 -2.42
C ASN A 281 -20.73 3.05 -1.34
N SER A 282 -21.48 2.00 -1.73
CA SER A 282 -21.99 1.00 -0.79
C SER A 282 -20.86 0.25 -0.07
N ALA A 283 -19.84 -0.21 -0.80
CA ALA A 283 -18.68 -0.88 -0.20
C ALA A 283 -17.95 0.04 0.80
N LEU A 284 -17.75 1.31 0.43
CA LEU A 284 -17.11 2.29 1.30
C LEU A 284 -17.91 2.55 2.58
N LEU A 285 -19.23 2.73 2.47
CA LEU A 285 -20.12 2.87 3.63
C LEU A 285 -20.09 1.61 4.52
N ASP A 286 -19.96 0.44 3.92
CA ASP A 286 -19.87 -0.82 4.65
C ASP A 286 -18.58 -0.90 5.48
N VAL A 287 -17.45 -0.47 4.91
CA VAL A 287 -16.16 -0.39 5.60
C VAL A 287 -16.20 0.68 6.70
N VAL A 288 -16.78 1.86 6.45
CA VAL A 288 -16.95 2.89 7.50
C VAL A 288 -17.76 2.36 8.68
N LYS A 289 -18.81 1.56 8.40
CA LYS A 289 -19.71 1.04 9.42
C LYS A 289 -19.06 -0.07 10.27
N HIS A 290 -18.30 -0.98 9.66
CA HIS A 290 -17.83 -2.19 10.35
C HIS A 290 -16.34 -2.16 10.70
N GLY A 291 -15.50 -1.43 9.95
CA GLY A 291 -14.08 -1.27 10.21
C GLY A 291 -13.28 -2.58 10.17
N GLY A 292 -12.10 -2.58 10.79
CA GLY A 292 -11.27 -3.77 11.00
C GLY A 292 -11.50 -4.37 12.39
N ASN A 293 -11.29 -5.67 12.54
CA ASN A 293 -11.50 -6.42 13.78
C ASN A 293 -10.48 -6.08 14.88
N ASN A 294 -9.29 -5.63 14.51
CA ASN A 294 -8.19 -5.35 15.43
C ASN A 294 -7.36 -4.15 14.93
N VAL A 295 -6.37 -3.70 15.71
CA VAL A 295 -5.55 -2.52 15.34
C VAL A 295 -4.72 -2.70 14.07
N GLU A 296 -4.32 -3.93 13.75
CA GLU A 296 -3.57 -4.28 12.53
C GLU A 296 -4.51 -4.00 11.35
N GLU A 297 -5.67 -4.64 11.30
CA GLU A 297 -6.68 -4.42 10.25
C GLU A 297 -7.21 -2.97 10.17
N ARG A 298 -7.22 -2.23 11.28
CA ARG A 298 -7.63 -0.82 11.29
C ARG A 298 -6.56 0.10 10.71
N SER A 299 -5.30 -0.32 10.68
CA SER A 299 -4.14 0.47 10.23
C SER A 299 -4.27 0.92 8.76
N TYR A 300 -5.00 0.15 7.95
CA TYR A 300 -5.27 0.35 6.52
C TYR A 300 -6.31 1.45 6.24
N LEU A 301 -7.21 1.69 7.20
CA LEU A 301 -8.48 2.37 6.92
C LEU A 301 -8.30 3.86 6.66
N ALA A 302 -7.34 4.51 7.33
CA ALA A 302 -7.07 5.94 7.14
C ALA A 302 -6.69 6.25 5.68
N GLU A 303 -5.77 5.47 5.10
CA GLU A 303 -5.37 5.62 3.70
C GLU A 303 -6.53 5.38 2.73
N ILE A 304 -7.36 4.34 2.97
CA ILE A 304 -8.58 4.10 2.19
C ILE A 304 -9.49 5.33 2.25
N TYR A 305 -9.81 5.82 3.44
CA TYR A 305 -10.72 6.96 3.61
C TYR A 305 -10.20 8.23 2.93
N TYR A 306 -8.90 8.53 3.01
CA TYR A 306 -8.32 9.64 2.26
C TYR A 306 -8.48 9.47 0.74
N ASN A 307 -8.16 8.28 0.21
CA ASN A 307 -8.21 8.02 -1.22
C ASN A 307 -9.63 8.10 -1.81
N TYR A 308 -10.66 7.91 -0.97
CA TYR A 308 -12.08 7.97 -1.34
C TYR A 308 -12.82 9.23 -0.84
N GLY A 309 -12.11 10.28 -0.43
CA GLY A 309 -12.72 11.58 -0.12
C GLY A 309 -13.34 11.71 1.29
N LEU A 310 -13.15 10.73 2.17
CA LEU A 310 -13.67 10.72 3.54
C LEU A 310 -12.65 11.31 4.52
N HIS A 311 -12.16 12.52 4.24
CA HIS A 311 -10.98 13.12 4.89
C HIS A 311 -11.14 13.30 6.41
N GLU A 312 -12.32 13.69 6.88
CA GLU A 312 -12.58 13.87 8.33
C GLU A 312 -12.60 12.55 9.09
N ILE A 313 -13.16 11.50 8.47
CA ILE A 313 -13.14 10.13 9.02
C ILE A 313 -11.70 9.60 9.05
N ALA A 314 -10.94 9.84 7.98
CA ALA A 314 -9.53 9.47 7.89
C ALA A 314 -8.68 10.16 8.97
N TYR A 315 -8.87 11.48 9.14
CA TYR A 315 -8.21 12.26 10.18
C TYR A 315 -8.53 11.72 11.58
N SER A 316 -9.81 11.45 11.84
CA SER A 316 -10.24 10.90 13.13
C SER A 316 -9.66 9.51 13.39
N MET A 317 -9.52 8.68 12.35
CA MET A 317 -8.87 7.37 12.44
C MET A 317 -7.39 7.47 12.81
N LEU A 318 -6.65 8.45 12.26
CA LEU A 318 -5.24 8.66 12.61
C LEU A 318 -5.05 8.97 14.10
N LEU A 319 -5.90 9.85 14.63
CA LEU A 319 -5.88 10.22 16.04
C LEU A 319 -6.26 9.03 16.94
N ASP A 320 -7.32 8.29 16.57
CA ASP A 320 -7.73 7.11 17.34
C ASP A 320 -6.65 6.03 17.35
N LEU A 321 -6.07 5.67 16.20
CA LEU A 321 -5.00 4.66 16.13
C LEU A 321 -3.79 5.02 17.00
N SER A 322 -3.51 6.32 17.14
CA SER A 322 -2.35 6.83 17.87
C SER A 322 -2.66 7.15 19.34
N SER A 323 -3.93 7.16 19.74
CA SER A 323 -4.38 7.50 21.09
C SER A 323 -3.77 6.56 22.14
N PRO A 324 -3.29 7.07 23.30
CA PRO A 324 -2.83 6.25 24.42
C PRO A 324 -3.87 5.26 24.96
N HIS A 325 -5.15 5.49 24.66
CA HIS A 325 -6.26 4.62 25.07
C HIS A 325 -6.50 3.47 24.08
N THR A 326 -5.88 3.50 22.91
CA THR A 326 -6.03 2.45 21.90
C THR A 326 -5.24 1.21 22.30
N SER A 327 -5.98 0.14 22.59
CA SER A 327 -5.41 -1.16 22.93
C SER A 327 -4.51 -1.65 21.80
N ARG A 328 -3.33 -2.16 22.16
CA ARG A 328 -2.31 -2.65 21.21
C ARG A 328 -1.82 -1.60 20.18
N ARG A 329 -1.97 -0.29 20.41
CA ARG A 329 -1.41 0.76 19.52
C ARG A 329 0.09 0.62 19.23
N SER A 330 0.81 -0.08 20.11
CA SER A 330 2.24 -0.37 19.94
C SER A 330 2.51 -1.48 18.92
N TYR A 331 1.50 -2.08 18.28
CA TYR A 331 1.75 -3.01 17.20
C TYR A 331 2.54 -2.31 16.08
N PRO A 332 3.66 -2.89 15.58
CA PRO A 332 4.58 -2.17 14.68
C PRO A 332 3.86 -1.50 13.50
N GLU A 333 2.94 -2.23 12.87
CA GLU A 333 2.19 -1.77 11.69
C GLU A 333 1.50 -0.42 11.89
N VAL A 334 0.92 -0.18 13.07
CA VAL A 334 0.17 1.04 13.37
C VAL A 334 1.04 2.28 13.20
N SER A 335 2.27 2.25 13.71
CA SER A 335 3.16 3.40 13.67
C SER A 335 3.62 3.72 12.24
N TYR A 336 3.93 2.70 11.44
CA TYR A 336 4.29 2.88 10.04
C TYR A 336 3.09 3.34 9.19
N SER A 337 1.89 2.79 9.45
CA SER A 337 0.69 3.12 8.68
C SER A 337 0.18 4.54 8.96
N VAL A 338 0.36 5.05 10.17
CA VAL A 338 0.06 6.45 10.52
C VAL A 338 0.95 7.40 9.70
N ILE A 339 2.25 7.12 9.64
CA ILE A 339 3.21 7.93 8.85
C ILE A 339 2.86 7.88 7.37
N SER A 340 2.63 6.68 6.81
CA SER A 340 2.26 6.56 5.41
C SER A 340 0.94 7.28 5.12
N SER A 341 -0.10 7.09 5.93
CA SER A 341 -1.41 7.70 5.73
C SER A 341 -1.40 9.22 5.83
N ILE A 342 -0.52 9.81 6.65
CA ILE A 342 -0.30 11.27 6.67
C ILE A 342 0.32 11.73 5.34
N ILE A 343 1.32 11.03 4.82
CA ILE A 343 2.06 11.48 3.63
C ILE A 343 1.35 11.11 2.31
N THR A 344 0.91 9.87 2.13
CA THR A 344 0.26 9.38 0.91
C THR A 344 -1.24 9.67 0.90
N GLY A 345 -1.89 9.62 2.06
CA GLY A 345 -3.32 9.89 2.22
C GLY A 345 -3.61 11.38 2.31
N MET A 346 -3.25 12.02 3.42
CA MET A 346 -3.58 13.40 3.75
C MET A 346 -2.83 14.43 2.90
N MET A 347 -1.50 14.31 2.79
CA MET A 347 -0.69 15.18 1.92
C MET A 347 -0.81 14.79 0.44
N GLY A 348 -1.34 13.60 0.16
CA GLY A 348 -1.70 13.12 -1.19
C GLY A 348 -0.51 12.92 -2.11
N MET A 349 0.66 12.55 -1.57
CA MET A 349 1.88 12.36 -2.33
C MET A 349 1.88 11.00 -3.03
N ALA A 350 2.03 11.02 -4.36
CA ALA A 350 2.12 9.82 -5.19
C ALA A 350 3.25 9.96 -6.22
N PRO A 351 4.42 9.35 -5.98
CA PRO A 351 5.53 9.43 -6.91
C PRO A 351 5.37 8.43 -8.07
N ASN A 352 5.93 8.80 -9.22
CA ASN A 352 6.16 7.96 -10.39
C ASN A 352 7.64 8.06 -10.76
N ALA A 353 8.41 7.02 -10.43
CA ALA A 353 9.85 6.98 -10.64
C ALA A 353 10.24 6.91 -12.12
N ALA A 354 9.43 6.27 -12.96
CA ALA A 354 9.75 6.04 -14.38
C ALA A 354 9.80 7.35 -15.16
N ASP A 355 8.83 8.23 -14.91
CA ASP A 355 8.72 9.53 -15.56
C ASP A 355 9.33 10.67 -14.72
N ARG A 356 9.85 10.35 -13.52
CA ARG A 356 10.25 11.32 -12.48
C ARG A 356 9.18 12.39 -12.25
N VAL A 357 7.97 11.92 -11.95
CA VAL A 357 6.81 12.78 -11.66
C VAL A 357 6.40 12.59 -10.22
N LEU A 358 6.29 13.68 -9.46
CA LEU A 358 5.59 13.69 -8.18
C LEU A 358 4.20 14.26 -8.38
N VAL A 359 3.17 13.48 -8.08
CA VAL A 359 1.80 13.97 -8.00
C VAL A 359 1.50 14.36 -6.55
N THR A 360 0.82 15.50 -6.35
CA THR A 360 0.27 15.89 -5.03
C THR A 360 -1.19 16.25 -5.15
N LEU A 361 -2.02 15.84 -4.18
CA LEU A 361 -3.42 16.26 -4.05
C LEU A 361 -3.71 16.56 -2.58
N PRO A 362 -3.89 17.83 -2.16
CA PRO A 362 -4.11 18.15 -0.76
C PRO A 362 -5.47 17.60 -0.30
N ARG A 363 -5.46 16.86 0.81
CA ARG A 363 -6.64 16.29 1.48
C ARG A 363 -6.63 16.61 2.97
N ILE A 364 -6.22 17.83 3.31
CA ILE A 364 -5.86 18.23 4.69
C ILE A 364 -7.04 18.64 5.57
N ASN A 365 -8.27 18.73 5.05
CA ASN A 365 -9.46 19.04 5.85
C ASN A 365 -9.60 18.05 7.03
N PRO A 366 -9.77 18.51 8.28
CA PRO A 366 -10.16 19.86 8.73
C PRO A 366 -9.01 20.84 9.07
N LEU A 367 -7.77 20.53 8.72
CA LEU A 367 -6.61 21.38 8.99
C LEU A 367 -6.60 22.63 8.09
N GLU A 368 -6.16 23.74 8.66
CA GLU A 368 -5.92 24.98 7.92
C GLU A 368 -4.64 24.90 7.10
N TRP A 369 -3.60 24.25 7.65
CA TRP A 369 -2.34 24.01 6.97
C TRP A 369 -1.64 22.76 7.52
N ALA A 370 -0.80 22.14 6.69
CA ALA A 370 0.07 21.04 7.05
C ALA A 370 1.36 21.11 6.23
N THR A 371 2.50 20.73 6.83
CA THR A 371 3.82 20.76 6.22
C THR A 371 4.57 19.47 6.54
N ALA A 372 5.08 18.80 5.51
CA ALA A 372 6.04 17.71 5.62
C ALA A 372 7.40 18.20 5.11
N MET A 373 8.43 18.13 5.96
CA MET A 373 9.81 18.49 5.62
C MET A 373 10.67 17.24 5.58
N ASN A 374 11.78 17.35 4.86
CA ASN A 374 12.79 16.31 4.67
C ASN A 374 12.21 14.97 4.18
N VAL A 375 11.24 15.04 3.27
CA VAL A 375 10.59 13.82 2.73
C VAL A 375 11.55 13.17 1.72
N PRO A 376 11.95 11.90 1.93
CA PRO A 376 12.82 11.19 1.00
C PRO A 376 12.02 10.78 -0.25
N LEU A 377 12.49 11.21 -1.42
CA LEU A 377 11.88 10.91 -2.70
C LEU A 377 12.95 10.62 -3.74
N TRP A 378 13.10 9.37 -4.17
CA TRP A 378 14.22 8.93 -5.01
C TRP A 378 15.58 9.27 -4.36
N GLU A 379 16.44 9.99 -5.09
CA GLU A 379 17.69 10.57 -4.60
C GLU A 379 17.50 12.05 -4.17
N ASN A 380 16.25 12.48 -3.96
CA ASN A 380 15.89 13.82 -3.53
C ASN A 380 15.45 13.86 -2.07
N GLU A 381 15.56 15.06 -1.50
CA GLU A 381 14.84 15.47 -0.31
C GLU A 381 13.92 16.63 -0.68
N ILE A 382 12.64 16.56 -0.31
CA ILE A 382 11.64 17.58 -0.65
C ILE A 382 10.86 18.06 0.57
N HIS A 383 10.35 19.29 0.48
CA HIS A 383 9.44 19.88 1.48
C HIS A 383 8.11 20.22 0.81
N LEU A 384 7.00 19.82 1.42
CA LEU A 384 5.65 20.07 0.90
C LEU A 384 4.77 20.69 1.97
N THR A 385 4.17 21.84 1.66
CA THR A 385 3.17 22.51 2.50
C THR A 385 1.86 22.63 1.75
N HIS A 386 0.75 22.41 2.44
CA HIS A 386 -0.60 22.69 1.95
C HIS A 386 -1.29 23.74 2.84
N ARG A 387 -2.15 24.58 2.25
CA ARG A 387 -3.05 25.50 2.96
C ARG A 387 -4.48 25.39 2.44
N ASN A 388 -5.44 25.10 3.32
CA ASN A 388 -6.88 25.00 3.07
C ASN A 388 -7.29 24.19 1.82
N ASN A 389 -6.51 23.18 1.40
CA ASN A 389 -6.65 22.48 0.11
C ASN A 389 -6.69 23.39 -1.14
N GLN A 390 -6.21 24.63 -1.01
CA GLN A 390 -6.30 25.67 -2.02
C GLN A 390 -4.93 26.17 -2.47
N GLU A 391 -3.89 25.94 -1.69
CA GLU A 391 -2.51 26.27 -2.04
C GLU A 391 -1.60 25.12 -1.63
N SER A 392 -0.62 24.83 -2.48
CA SER A 392 0.47 23.89 -2.24
C SER A 392 1.80 24.57 -2.54
N ILE A 393 2.79 24.32 -1.68
CA ILE A 393 4.15 24.85 -1.81
C ILE A 393 5.08 23.65 -1.82
N LEU A 394 5.86 23.50 -2.89
CA LEU A 394 6.86 22.44 -3.00
C LEU A 394 8.26 23.04 -3.09
N VAL A 395 9.19 22.47 -2.32
CA VAL A 395 10.63 22.76 -2.38
C VAL A 395 11.37 21.48 -2.73
N ASN A 396 12.19 21.52 -3.78
CA ASN A 396 13.19 20.48 -4.05
C ASN A 396 14.45 20.81 -3.26
N ALA A 397 14.55 20.37 -2.01
CA ALA A 397 15.62 20.77 -1.09
C ALA A 397 16.99 20.24 -1.54
N SER A 398 17.04 19.03 -2.08
CA SER A 398 18.25 18.44 -2.67
C SER A 398 17.92 17.35 -3.70
N GLY A 399 18.90 16.96 -4.50
CA GLY A 399 18.76 15.95 -5.57
C GLY A 399 18.56 16.57 -6.95
N SER A 400 18.18 15.77 -7.95
CA SER A 400 18.01 16.21 -9.35
C SER A 400 16.64 16.84 -9.61
N GLY A 401 16.51 17.59 -10.71
CA GLY A 401 15.21 18.09 -11.16
C GLY A 401 14.17 16.98 -11.39
N PHE A 402 12.88 17.31 -11.25
CA PHE A 402 11.76 16.41 -11.53
C PHE A 402 10.50 17.20 -11.92
N VAL A 403 9.48 16.50 -12.38
CA VAL A 403 8.18 17.11 -12.72
C VAL A 403 7.25 17.01 -11.52
N TRP A 404 6.70 18.13 -11.07
CA TRP A 404 5.62 18.18 -10.10
C TRP A 404 4.29 18.36 -10.82
N GLU A 405 3.36 17.41 -10.63
CA GLU A 405 1.97 17.57 -11.00
C GLU A 405 1.16 17.99 -9.76
N ALA A 406 0.99 19.31 -9.60
CA ALA A 406 0.18 19.89 -8.55
C ALA A 406 -1.30 19.71 -8.89
N ARG A 407 -2.05 18.97 -8.07
CA ARG A 407 -3.50 18.78 -8.23
C ARG A 407 -4.27 19.43 -7.10
N PHE A 408 -5.46 19.91 -7.41
CA PHE A 408 -6.42 20.48 -6.45
C PHE A 408 -7.81 19.87 -6.65
N PRO A 409 -8.58 19.65 -5.58
CA PRO A 409 -9.94 19.15 -5.71
C PRO A 409 -10.83 20.17 -6.42
N GLY A 410 -11.72 19.68 -7.29
CA GLY A 410 -12.67 20.51 -8.03
C GLY A 410 -12.24 20.84 -9.45
N GLU A 411 -13.11 21.59 -10.13
CA GLU A 411 -12.95 22.03 -11.52
C GLU A 411 -12.57 23.52 -11.55
N TRP A 412 -11.33 23.78 -11.95
CA TRP A 412 -10.71 25.10 -12.01
C TRP A 412 -10.13 25.25 -13.42
N GLY A 413 -10.52 26.30 -14.14
CA GLY A 413 -9.99 26.57 -15.49
C GLY A 413 -8.55 27.06 -15.48
N ALA A 414 -8.09 27.60 -14.35
CA ALA A 414 -6.74 28.09 -14.15
C ALA A 414 -6.27 27.88 -12.71
N LEU A 415 -4.95 27.83 -12.53
CA LEU A 415 -4.25 27.80 -11.25
C LEU A 415 -3.20 28.92 -11.23
N SER A 416 -2.98 29.54 -10.08
CA SER A 416 -1.88 30.49 -9.88
C SER A 416 -0.58 29.75 -9.65
N VAL A 417 0.47 30.07 -10.40
CA VAL A 417 1.85 29.57 -10.22
C VAL A 417 2.74 30.76 -9.91
N ASP A 418 3.28 30.81 -8.69
CA ASP A 418 4.07 31.94 -8.17
C ASP A 418 3.40 33.31 -8.42
N GLY A 419 2.07 33.35 -8.29
CA GLY A 419 1.25 34.55 -8.49
C GLY A 419 0.82 34.81 -9.94
N THR A 420 1.20 33.96 -10.89
CA THR A 420 0.82 34.06 -12.30
C THR A 420 -0.23 33.03 -12.67
N GLU A 421 -1.37 33.46 -13.20
CA GLU A 421 -2.43 32.57 -13.64
C GLU A 421 -2.00 31.73 -14.86
N CYS A 422 -2.14 30.41 -14.74
CA CYS A 422 -1.79 29.42 -15.74
C CYS A 422 -3.00 28.51 -16.02
N GLN A 423 -3.20 28.12 -17.27
CA GLN A 423 -4.26 27.19 -17.64
C GLN A 423 -4.08 25.84 -16.94
N ALA A 424 -5.16 25.32 -16.38
CA ALA A 424 -5.17 24.05 -15.67
C ALA A 424 -5.76 22.93 -16.54
N GLU A 425 -5.30 21.71 -16.31
CA GLU A 425 -5.89 20.50 -16.88
C GLU A 425 -6.89 19.89 -15.89
N VAL A 426 -8.14 19.75 -16.32
CA VAL A 426 -9.19 19.10 -15.55
C VAL A 426 -9.24 17.62 -15.89
N GLN A 427 -9.16 16.76 -14.88
CA GLN A 427 -9.20 15.31 -15.03
C GLN A 427 -10.02 14.65 -13.92
N HIS A 428 -10.40 13.40 -14.15
CA HIS A 428 -11.14 12.62 -13.18
C HIS A 428 -10.25 11.55 -12.54
N VAL A 429 -10.03 11.65 -11.23
CA VAL A 429 -9.22 10.72 -10.44
C VAL A 429 -10.11 9.71 -9.74
N TYR A 430 -9.79 8.44 -9.89
CA TYR A 430 -10.48 7.34 -9.20
C TYR A 430 -10.46 7.56 -7.68
N GLY A 431 -11.60 7.38 -7.02
CA GLY A 431 -11.77 7.63 -5.58
C GLY A 431 -11.90 9.11 -5.20
N SER A 432 -11.08 10.00 -5.77
CA SER A 432 -11.04 11.43 -5.38
C SER A 432 -11.98 12.36 -6.17
N GLY A 433 -12.48 11.94 -7.33
CA GLY A 433 -13.41 12.75 -8.11
C GLY A 433 -12.74 13.65 -9.15
N THR A 434 -13.38 14.77 -9.47
CA THR A 434 -12.83 15.77 -10.40
C THR A 434 -11.73 16.57 -9.72
N VAL A 435 -10.58 16.71 -10.38
CA VAL A 435 -9.43 17.50 -9.93
C VAL A 435 -8.93 18.37 -11.07
N SER A 436 -8.31 19.49 -10.71
CA SER A 436 -7.61 20.36 -11.65
C SER A 436 -6.12 20.33 -11.36
N SER A 437 -5.30 20.39 -12.40
CA SER A 437 -3.88 20.10 -12.27
C SER A 437 -2.99 20.93 -13.19
N ILE A 438 -1.73 21.07 -12.80
CA ILE A 438 -0.68 21.70 -13.61
C ILE A 438 0.64 20.95 -13.41
N ARG A 439 1.42 20.81 -14.48
CA ARG A 439 2.73 20.13 -14.47
C ARG A 439 3.85 21.15 -14.59
N LEU A 440 4.79 21.12 -13.64
CA LEU A 440 5.85 22.10 -13.48
C LEU A 440 7.19 21.37 -13.29
N CYS A 441 8.27 21.86 -13.90
CA CYS A 441 9.61 21.36 -13.59
C CYS A 441 10.10 22.03 -12.31
N VAL A 442 10.65 21.23 -11.38
CA VAL A 442 11.15 21.69 -10.08
C VAL A 442 12.64 21.39 -9.99
N GLU A 443 13.45 22.42 -10.20
CA GLU A 443 14.91 22.33 -10.18
C GLU A 443 15.47 22.24 -8.75
N PRO A 444 16.71 21.77 -8.57
CA PRO A 444 17.33 21.69 -7.24
C PRO A 444 17.38 23.05 -6.53
N GLY A 445 16.94 23.10 -5.28
CA GLY A 445 16.82 24.32 -4.47
C GLY A 445 15.61 25.20 -4.83
N GLN A 446 14.83 24.85 -5.86
CA GLN A 446 13.68 25.65 -6.27
C GLN A 446 12.51 25.46 -5.31
N LYS A 447 11.82 26.58 -5.04
CA LYS A 447 10.52 26.64 -4.39
C LYS A 447 9.49 27.11 -5.41
N ILE A 448 8.35 26.43 -5.47
CA ILE A 448 7.21 26.81 -6.31
C ILE A 448 5.94 26.83 -5.44
N VAL A 449 5.12 27.85 -5.63
CA VAL A 449 3.78 27.97 -5.02
C VAL A 449 2.73 27.79 -6.10
N VAL A 450 1.78 26.89 -5.87
CA VAL A 450 0.61 26.71 -6.74
C VAL A 450 -0.66 26.89 -5.91
N GLY A 451 -1.65 27.62 -6.42
CA GLY A 451 -2.95 27.74 -5.76
C GLY A 451 -4.13 27.85 -6.72
N VAL A 452 -5.32 27.63 -6.20
CA VAL A 452 -6.58 27.89 -6.93
C VAL A 452 -6.84 29.39 -7.01
N VAL A 453 -7.47 29.83 -8.09
CA VAL A 453 -7.78 31.24 -8.40
C VAL A 453 -9.27 31.53 -8.22
#